data_AF-A0A2G6K8U3-F1
#
_entry.id   AF-A0A2G6K8U3-F1
#
_cell.length_a   1.000
_cell.length_b   1.000
_cell.length_c   1.000
_cell.angle_alpha   90.00
_cell.angle_beta   90.00
_cell.angle_gamma   90.00
#
_symmetry.space_group_name_H-M   'P 1'
#
loop_
_entity.id
_entity.type
_entity.pdbx_description
1 polymer ?
#
loop_
_entity_poly.entity_id
_entity_poly.type
_entity_poly.pdbx_seq_one_letter_code
_entity_poly.pdbx_strand_id
1 'polypeptide(L)'
;MKCRPRSLVALVTLALVPALALAALTIYASAQYEEPVPVPVADDPSAPSPVLVTPLVSMRRQPEQVADNMAARRMAARQAGILDRLETTIMGHVPDASWCVAVARDDDEIVTLGHGDDQLIPASNEKILVAATALAVMGSDYRFTTRVVGPSPVDGVIPGDVYLIGGGDPVLVTGRVPDPHRFQPVHTTDLNALVDAVVAAGVTRIEGDVIGDGSRYDDEFSVPSWENVSEYNA
;
A
#
# COMPACT_ATOMS: atom_id res chain seq x y z
N MET A 1 -36.32 6.76 11.32
CA MET A 1 -35.87 5.44 11.80
C MET A 1 -36.00 5.38 13.32
N LYS A 2 -36.79 4.43 13.86
CA LYS A 2 -36.92 4.22 15.32
C LYS A 2 -35.87 3.19 15.75
N CYS A 3 -34.82 3.62 16.47
CA CYS A 3 -33.87 2.72 17.11
C CYS A 3 -34.59 1.85 18.15
N ARG A 4 -34.56 0.53 17.96
CA ARG A 4 -35.14 -0.43 18.90
C ARG A 4 -34.21 -0.59 20.13
N PRO A 5 -34.69 -0.38 21.37
CA PRO A 5 -33.87 -0.39 22.59
C PRO A 5 -33.38 -1.80 23.03
N ARG A 6 -33.70 -2.87 22.28
CA ARG A 6 -33.35 -4.25 22.62
C ARG A 6 -31.86 -4.60 22.45
N SER A 7 -31.10 -3.86 21.63
CA SER A 7 -29.69 -4.18 21.33
C SER A 7 -28.71 -3.71 22.42
N LEU A 8 -29.06 -2.64 23.15
CA LEU A 8 -28.13 -2.01 24.10
C LEU A 8 -28.11 -2.76 25.44
N VAL A 9 -29.26 -3.26 25.88
CA VAL A 9 -29.36 -4.13 27.08
C VAL A 9 -28.60 -5.44 26.86
N ALA A 10 -28.72 -6.06 25.68
CA ALA A 10 -28.01 -7.30 25.35
C ALA A 10 -26.48 -7.13 25.37
N LEU A 11 -25.97 -6.02 24.82
CA LEU A 11 -24.55 -5.70 24.84
C LEU A 11 -24.03 -5.43 26.26
N VAL A 12 -24.80 -4.71 27.08
CA VAL A 12 -24.44 -4.44 28.48
C VAL A 12 -24.41 -5.74 29.28
N THR A 13 -25.40 -6.63 29.12
CA THR A 13 -25.39 -7.94 29.80
C THR A 13 -24.24 -8.83 29.35
N LEU A 14 -23.89 -8.83 28.06
CA LEU A 14 -22.80 -9.64 27.52
C LEU A 14 -21.43 -9.19 28.06
N ALA A 15 -21.27 -7.89 28.37
CA ALA A 15 -20.03 -7.35 28.92
C ALA A 15 -19.96 -7.44 30.46
N LEU A 16 -21.07 -7.20 31.16
CA LEU A 16 -21.08 -7.08 32.62
C LEU A 16 -20.91 -8.44 33.32
N VAL A 17 -21.51 -9.50 32.76
CA VAL A 17 -21.45 -10.86 33.32
C VAL A 17 -20.02 -11.42 33.36
N PRO A 18 -19.24 -11.43 32.26
CA PRO A 18 -17.85 -11.91 32.32
C PRO A 18 -16.96 -11.02 33.17
N ALA A 19 -17.19 -9.70 33.21
CA ALA A 19 -16.43 -8.79 34.06
C ALA A 19 -16.64 -9.10 35.56
N LEU A 20 -17.88 -9.34 35.97
CA LEU A 20 -18.20 -9.74 37.35
C LEU A 20 -17.67 -11.14 37.68
N ALA A 21 -17.72 -12.08 36.73
CA ALA A 21 -17.15 -13.41 36.92
C ALA A 21 -15.62 -13.36 37.11
N LEU A 22 -14.93 -12.53 36.32
CA LEU A 22 -13.48 -12.35 36.43
C LEU A 22 -13.09 -11.65 37.75
N ALA A 23 -13.88 -10.66 38.19
CA ALA A 23 -13.71 -10.01 39.48
C ALA A 23 -13.90 -11.01 40.64
N ALA A 24 -14.93 -11.86 40.58
CA ALA A 24 -15.14 -12.90 41.59
C ALA A 24 -13.99 -13.92 41.62
N LEU A 25 -13.48 -14.31 40.45
CA LEU A 25 -12.36 -15.26 40.35
C LEU A 25 -11.06 -14.70 40.94
N THR A 26 -10.77 -13.42 40.69
CA THR A 26 -9.56 -12.77 41.22
C THR A 26 -9.61 -12.61 42.74
N ILE A 27 -10.77 -12.26 43.29
CA ILE A 27 -11.00 -12.19 44.74
C ILE A 27 -10.87 -13.58 45.39
N TYR A 28 -11.42 -14.62 44.74
CA TYR A 28 -11.29 -15.98 45.23
C TYR A 28 -9.83 -16.46 45.19
N ALA A 29 -9.11 -16.21 44.09
CA ALA A 29 -7.72 -16.60 43.93
C ALA A 29 -6.80 -15.91 44.95
N SER A 30 -7.01 -14.62 45.22
CA SER A 30 -6.21 -13.91 46.22
C SER A 30 -6.50 -14.38 47.65
N ALA A 31 -7.73 -14.78 47.95
CA ALA A 31 -8.09 -15.36 49.25
C ALA A 31 -7.51 -16.76 49.48
N GLN A 32 -7.08 -17.46 48.44
CA GLN A 32 -6.42 -18.77 48.53
C GLN A 32 -4.88 -18.66 48.46
N TYR A 33 -4.33 -17.46 48.29
CA TYR A 33 -2.89 -17.26 48.21
C TYR A 33 -2.30 -17.11 49.62
N GLU A 34 -1.70 -18.19 50.12
CA GLU A 34 -0.84 -18.13 51.30
C GLU A 34 0.54 -17.62 50.87
N GLU A 35 1.01 -16.50 51.43
CA GLU A 35 2.35 -16.01 51.15
C GLU A 35 3.40 -17.07 51.57
N PRO A 36 4.33 -17.46 50.68
CA PRO A 36 5.39 -18.37 51.07
C PRO A 36 6.25 -17.70 52.12
N VAL A 37 6.25 -18.24 53.34
CA VAL A 37 7.12 -17.79 54.43
C VAL A 37 8.57 -17.92 53.94
N PRO A 38 9.36 -16.84 53.93
CA PRO A 38 10.76 -16.92 53.56
C PRO A 38 11.46 -17.87 54.52
N VAL A 39 11.93 -19.01 54.00
CA VAL A 39 12.80 -19.89 54.77
C VAL A 39 14.11 -19.11 54.94
N PRO A 40 14.58 -18.85 56.18
CA PRO A 40 15.85 -18.19 56.36
C PRO A 40 16.93 -19.15 55.86
N VAL A 41 17.45 -18.89 54.67
CA VAL A 41 18.71 -19.49 54.21
C VAL A 41 19.76 -18.91 55.13
N ALA A 42 20.31 -19.75 56.02
CA ALA A 42 21.46 -19.37 56.80
C ALA A 42 22.61 -19.13 55.80
N ASP A 43 22.93 -17.87 55.54
CA ASP A 43 24.20 -17.50 54.93
C ASP A 43 25.29 -17.96 55.88
N ASP A 44 25.97 -19.05 55.53
CA ASP A 44 27.20 -19.47 56.21
C ASP A 44 28.36 -18.62 55.64
N PRO A 45 28.85 -17.59 56.36
CA PRO A 45 29.91 -16.70 55.88
C PRO A 45 31.26 -17.43 55.73
N SER A 46 31.34 -18.70 56.12
CA SER A 46 32.53 -19.55 56.05
C SER A 46 32.69 -20.29 54.72
N ALA A 47 31.65 -20.35 53.88
CA ALA A 47 31.71 -21.06 52.61
C ALA A 47 32.55 -20.24 51.61
N PRO A 48 33.68 -20.77 51.08
CA PRO A 48 34.44 -20.05 50.08
C PRO A 48 33.55 -19.80 48.86
N SER A 49 33.43 -18.53 48.46
CA SER A 49 32.70 -18.19 47.24
C SER A 49 33.30 -18.98 46.08
N PRO A 50 32.51 -19.74 45.31
CA PRO A 50 33.07 -20.51 44.20
C PRO A 50 33.75 -19.55 43.24
N VAL A 51 35.05 -19.76 43.00
CA VAL A 51 35.79 -18.99 42.00
C VAL A 51 35.16 -19.33 40.65
N LEU A 52 34.36 -18.42 40.11
CA LEU A 52 33.69 -18.58 38.83
C LEU A 52 34.72 -18.43 37.71
N VAL A 53 35.44 -19.52 37.43
CA VAL A 53 36.33 -19.58 36.27
C VAL A 53 35.47 -19.79 35.03
N THR A 54 35.18 -18.72 34.29
CA THR A 54 34.54 -18.84 32.98
C THR A 54 35.65 -19.12 31.96
N PRO A 55 35.76 -20.32 31.36
CA PRO A 55 36.82 -20.64 30.41
C PRO A 55 36.85 -19.66 29.24
N LEU A 56 38.02 -19.48 28.60
CA LEU A 56 38.17 -18.58 27.45
C LEU A 56 37.23 -18.94 26.30
N VAL A 57 36.91 -20.23 26.13
CA VAL A 57 36.00 -20.77 25.10
C VAL A 57 34.57 -20.99 25.65
N SER A 58 34.13 -20.17 26.61
CA SER A 58 32.76 -20.27 27.12
C SER A 58 31.77 -19.50 26.25
N MET A 59 30.64 -20.13 25.91
CA MET A 59 29.50 -19.46 25.26
C MET A 59 28.99 -18.24 26.05
N ARG A 60 29.22 -18.19 27.38
CA ARG A 60 28.91 -17.02 28.22
C ARG A 60 29.74 -15.78 27.91
N ARG A 61 30.89 -15.93 27.24
CA ARG A 61 31.74 -14.80 26.79
C ARG A 61 31.33 -14.23 25.43
N GLN A 62 30.42 -14.90 24.71
CA GLN A 62 29.88 -14.47 23.42
C GLN A 62 28.33 -14.51 23.44
N PRO A 63 27.68 -13.82 24.40
CA PRO A 63 26.23 -13.90 24.56
C PRO A 63 25.47 -13.36 23.34
N GLU A 64 26.01 -12.37 22.63
CA GLU A 64 25.40 -11.78 21.43
C GLU A 64 25.30 -12.81 20.30
N GLN A 65 26.41 -13.47 19.94
CA GLN A 65 26.41 -14.49 18.89
C GLN A 65 25.46 -15.65 19.19
N VAL A 66 25.36 -16.05 20.46
CA VAL A 66 24.45 -17.12 20.90
C VAL A 66 23.00 -16.66 20.84
N ALA A 67 22.71 -15.41 21.24
CA ALA A 67 21.40 -14.81 21.15
C ALA A 67 20.95 -14.65 19.68
N ASP A 68 21.83 -14.16 18.81
CA ASP A 68 21.56 -13.95 17.38
C ASP A 68 21.28 -15.27 16.67
N ASN A 69 22.10 -16.30 16.91
CA ASN A 69 21.87 -17.63 16.34
C ASN A 69 20.56 -18.26 16.84
N MET A 70 20.23 -18.09 18.13
CA MET A 70 18.95 -18.57 18.66
C MET A 70 17.76 -17.78 18.11
N ALA A 71 17.89 -16.46 17.95
CA ALA A 71 16.88 -15.62 17.34
C ALA A 71 16.65 -16.02 15.88
N ALA A 72 17.72 -16.19 15.09
CA ALA A 72 17.65 -16.65 13.71
C ALA A 72 16.99 -18.03 13.60
N ARG A 73 17.37 -19.00 14.45
CA ARG A 73 16.74 -20.34 14.47
C ARG A 73 15.26 -20.30 14.86
N ARG A 74 14.89 -19.47 15.84
CA ARG A 74 13.49 -19.29 16.25
C ARG A 74 12.67 -18.63 15.14
N MET A 75 13.24 -17.63 14.46
CA MET A 75 12.60 -16.98 13.32
C MET A 75 12.40 -17.97 12.17
N ALA A 76 13.44 -18.73 11.80
CA ALA A 76 13.35 -19.75 10.75
C ALA A 76 12.30 -20.84 11.08
N ALA A 77 12.27 -21.34 12.31
CA ALA A 77 11.27 -22.33 12.74
C ALA A 77 9.84 -21.77 12.73
N ARG A 78 9.66 -20.51 13.18
CA ARG A 78 8.36 -19.83 13.12
C ARG A 78 7.90 -19.61 11.69
N GLN A 79 8.83 -19.24 10.82
CA GLN A 79 8.59 -19.01 9.41
C GLN A 79 8.16 -20.31 8.73
N ALA A 80 8.90 -21.42 8.90
CA ALA A 80 8.54 -22.72 8.34
C ALA A 80 7.08 -23.14 8.66
N GLY A 81 6.62 -22.94 9.90
CA GLY A 81 5.24 -23.24 10.27
C GLY A 81 4.18 -22.29 9.66
N ILE A 82 4.55 -21.04 9.35
CA ILE A 82 3.66 -20.11 8.62
C ILE A 82 3.56 -20.52 7.16
N LEU A 83 4.69 -20.90 6.56
CA LEU A 83 4.76 -21.28 5.15
C LEU A 83 3.95 -22.54 4.86
N ASP A 84 4.09 -23.58 5.70
CA ASP A 84 3.31 -24.82 5.62
C ASP A 84 1.79 -24.55 5.68
N ARG A 85 1.37 -23.67 6.59
CA ARG A 85 -0.04 -23.23 6.70
C ARG A 85 -0.50 -22.44 5.48
N LEU A 86 0.35 -21.56 4.96
CA LEU A 86 0.06 -20.74 3.79
C LEU A 86 -0.14 -21.64 2.55
N GLU A 87 0.80 -22.54 2.29
CA GLU A 87 0.72 -23.50 1.19
C GLU A 87 -0.53 -24.38 1.29
N THR A 88 -0.79 -24.96 2.47
CA THR A 88 -2.00 -25.76 2.72
C THR A 88 -3.28 -24.95 2.49
N THR A 89 -3.30 -23.69 2.91
CA THR A 89 -4.48 -22.82 2.74
C THR A 89 -4.70 -22.49 1.25
N ILE A 90 -3.64 -22.14 0.52
CA ILE A 90 -3.75 -21.78 -0.90
C ILE A 90 -4.14 -23.01 -1.72
N MET A 91 -3.46 -24.14 -1.54
CA MET A 91 -3.81 -25.40 -2.22
C MET A 91 -5.25 -25.85 -1.91
N GLY A 92 -5.76 -25.57 -0.71
CA GLY A 92 -7.13 -25.87 -0.33
C GLY A 92 -8.19 -25.00 -1.04
N HIS A 93 -7.82 -23.82 -1.54
CA HIS A 93 -8.76 -22.90 -2.22
C HIS A 93 -8.58 -22.87 -3.73
N VAL A 94 -7.37 -23.14 -4.23
CA VAL A 94 -7.03 -23.04 -5.66
C VAL A 94 -6.14 -24.20 -6.10
N PRO A 95 -6.65 -25.44 -6.08
CA PRO A 95 -5.84 -26.64 -6.30
C PRO A 95 -5.26 -26.76 -7.73
N ASP A 96 -5.92 -26.14 -8.72
CA ASP A 96 -5.59 -26.25 -10.15
C ASP A 96 -5.09 -24.94 -10.78
N ALA A 97 -4.80 -23.90 -9.97
CA ALA A 97 -4.29 -22.62 -10.49
C ALA A 97 -2.78 -22.50 -10.31
N SER A 98 -2.12 -21.88 -11.28
CA SER A 98 -0.75 -21.40 -11.11
C SER A 98 -0.75 -20.21 -10.16
N TRP A 99 0.00 -20.32 -9.06
CA TRP A 99 0.21 -19.27 -8.08
C TRP A 99 1.67 -19.23 -7.66
N CYS A 100 2.13 -18.06 -7.27
CA CYS A 100 3.46 -17.83 -6.74
C CYS A 100 3.39 -16.78 -5.64
N VAL A 101 4.10 -17.01 -4.55
CA VAL A 101 4.32 -16.04 -3.48
C VAL A 101 5.81 -15.99 -3.19
N ALA A 102 6.43 -14.85 -3.44
CA ALA A 102 7.80 -14.56 -3.04
C ALA A 102 7.81 -13.48 -1.95
N VAL A 103 8.61 -13.69 -0.91
CA VAL A 103 8.89 -12.69 0.14
C VAL A 103 10.39 -12.54 0.23
N ALA A 104 10.87 -11.31 0.15
CA ALA A 104 12.26 -10.97 0.34
C ALA A 104 12.39 -9.86 1.40
N ARG A 105 13.57 -9.77 2.00
CA ARG A 105 14.00 -8.64 2.81
C ARG A 105 15.36 -8.21 2.30
N ASP A 106 15.45 -6.95 1.87
CA ASP A 106 16.63 -6.44 1.19
C ASP A 106 16.95 -7.34 -0.03
N ASP A 107 18.17 -7.86 -0.12
CA ASP A 107 18.59 -8.80 -1.18
C ASP A 107 18.38 -10.28 -0.80
N ASP A 108 17.92 -10.55 0.42
CA ASP A 108 17.72 -11.91 0.93
C ASP A 108 16.29 -12.41 0.64
N GLU A 109 16.18 -13.43 -0.20
CA GLU A 109 14.94 -14.16 -0.38
C GLU A 109 14.59 -14.93 0.90
N ILE A 110 13.46 -14.58 1.50
CA ILE A 110 12.97 -15.17 2.74
C ILE A 110 12.17 -16.43 2.42
N VAL A 111 11.32 -16.38 1.39
CA VAL A 111 10.59 -17.55 0.89
C VAL A 111 10.15 -17.36 -0.56
N THR A 112 10.11 -18.45 -1.31
CA THR A 112 9.27 -18.61 -2.50
C THR A 112 8.39 -19.86 -2.35
N LEU A 113 7.09 -19.70 -2.58
CA LEU A 113 6.08 -20.77 -2.55
C LEU A 113 5.26 -20.75 -3.84
N GLY A 114 4.79 -21.92 -4.26
CA GLY A 114 4.15 -22.05 -5.57
C GLY A 114 5.19 -21.93 -6.68
N HIS A 115 4.79 -22.15 -7.93
CA HIS A 115 5.68 -22.28 -9.08
C HIS A 115 6.45 -20.97 -9.37
N GLY A 116 7.56 -20.75 -8.66
CA GLY A 116 8.31 -19.48 -8.62
C GLY A 116 8.80 -18.98 -9.98
N ASP A 117 9.02 -19.91 -10.92
CA ASP A 117 9.52 -19.63 -12.26
C ASP A 117 8.40 -19.49 -13.31
N ASP A 118 7.13 -19.68 -12.93
CA ASP A 118 6.01 -19.54 -13.86
C ASP A 118 5.73 -18.07 -14.18
N GLN A 119 5.46 -17.79 -15.45
CA GLN A 119 5.00 -16.47 -15.87
C GLN A 119 3.52 -16.31 -15.54
N LEU A 120 3.22 -15.45 -14.57
CA LEU A 120 1.85 -15.13 -14.16
C LEU A 120 1.39 -13.78 -14.73
N ILE A 121 0.07 -13.61 -14.89
CA ILE A 121 -0.52 -12.32 -15.27
C ILE A 121 -0.41 -11.38 -14.06
N PRO A 122 0.34 -10.26 -14.16
CA PRO A 122 0.59 -9.38 -13.02
C PRO A 122 -0.66 -8.55 -12.63
N ALA A 123 -1.65 -8.45 -13.53
CA ALA A 123 -2.78 -7.55 -13.40
C ALA A 123 -2.30 -6.12 -13.05
N SER A 124 -2.94 -5.44 -12.10
CA SER A 124 -2.55 -4.08 -11.73
C SER A 124 -1.17 -3.96 -11.08
N ASN A 125 -0.47 -5.05 -10.74
CA ASN A 125 0.92 -4.97 -10.29
C ASN A 125 1.87 -4.51 -11.40
N GLU A 126 1.47 -4.62 -12.67
CA GLU A 126 2.21 -4.07 -13.81
C GLU A 126 2.46 -2.56 -13.66
N LYS A 127 1.56 -1.83 -12.96
CA LYS A 127 1.71 -0.40 -12.66
C LYS A 127 2.99 -0.09 -11.89
N ILE A 128 3.57 -1.05 -11.14
CA ILE A 128 4.85 -0.87 -10.45
C ILE A 128 5.98 -0.68 -11.46
N LEU A 129 6.04 -1.52 -12.49
CA LEU A 129 7.05 -1.42 -13.56
C LEU A 129 6.87 -0.14 -14.37
N VAL A 130 5.63 0.20 -14.71
CA VAL A 130 5.31 1.44 -15.43
C VAL A 130 5.71 2.67 -14.61
N ALA A 131 5.39 2.70 -13.31
CA ALA A 131 5.73 3.81 -12.43
C ALA A 131 7.24 3.96 -12.25
N ALA A 132 7.96 2.85 -12.02
CA ALA A 132 9.42 2.87 -11.89
C ALA A 132 10.09 3.37 -13.18
N THR A 133 9.62 2.91 -14.34
CA THR A 133 10.13 3.32 -15.65
C THR A 133 9.84 4.80 -15.91
N ALA A 134 8.62 5.26 -15.62
CA ALA A 134 8.24 6.67 -15.78
C ALA A 134 9.11 7.57 -14.89
N LEU A 135 9.36 7.19 -13.64
CA LEU A 135 10.23 7.95 -12.74
C LEU A 135 11.69 7.97 -13.24
N ALA A 136 12.21 6.85 -13.74
CA ALA A 136 13.57 6.76 -14.25
C ALA A 136 13.78 7.56 -15.55
N VAL A 137 12.81 7.56 -16.46
CA VAL A 137 12.91 8.22 -17.78
C VAL A 137 12.51 9.68 -17.72
N MET A 138 11.41 10.00 -17.04
CA MET A 138 10.80 11.34 -17.03
C MET A 138 11.24 12.17 -15.82
N GLY A 139 11.62 11.52 -14.72
CA GLY A 139 11.92 12.16 -13.45
C GLY A 139 10.66 12.46 -12.63
N SER A 140 10.83 12.63 -11.32
CA SER A 140 9.74 12.93 -10.38
C SER A 140 9.10 14.31 -10.59
N ASP A 141 9.85 15.23 -11.20
CA ASP A 141 9.41 16.62 -11.42
C ASP A 141 8.76 16.83 -12.79
N TYR A 142 8.63 15.77 -13.60
CA TYR A 142 7.97 15.88 -14.89
C TYR A 142 6.54 16.43 -14.75
N ARG A 143 6.17 17.32 -15.66
CA ARG A 143 4.82 17.85 -15.78
C ARG A 143 4.37 17.73 -17.23
N PHE A 144 3.21 17.12 -17.45
CA PHE A 144 2.55 17.18 -18.74
C PHE A 144 2.25 18.64 -19.08
N THR A 145 2.43 19.00 -20.35
CA THR A 145 2.29 20.39 -20.81
C THR A 145 1.28 20.46 -21.93
N THR A 146 0.15 21.11 -21.66
CA THR A 146 -0.88 21.42 -22.65
C THR A 146 -0.76 22.90 -23.02
N ARG A 147 -0.84 23.24 -24.30
CA ARG A 147 -0.59 24.60 -24.81
C ARG A 147 -1.70 25.06 -25.73
N VAL A 148 -1.97 26.36 -25.71
CA VAL A 148 -2.75 27.03 -26.75
C VAL A 148 -1.79 27.82 -27.63
N VAL A 149 -1.80 27.59 -28.93
CA VAL A 149 -0.89 28.20 -29.91
C VAL A 149 -1.69 28.76 -31.07
N GLY A 150 -1.36 29.97 -31.52
CA GLY A 150 -1.98 30.60 -32.69
C GLY A 150 -1.27 31.90 -33.04
N PRO A 151 -1.70 32.59 -34.12
CA PRO A 151 -1.23 33.93 -34.42
C PRO A 151 -1.47 34.91 -33.27
N SER A 152 -0.65 35.95 -33.18
CA SER A 152 -0.89 37.03 -32.22
C SER A 152 -2.19 37.78 -32.57
N PRO A 153 -2.99 38.20 -31.58
CA PRO A 153 -4.20 38.95 -31.83
C PRO A 153 -3.88 40.36 -32.36
N VAL A 154 -4.70 40.85 -33.29
CA VAL A 154 -4.72 42.23 -33.79
C VAL A 154 -6.07 42.83 -33.39
N ASP A 155 -6.05 43.90 -32.59
CA ASP A 155 -7.27 44.51 -32.02
C ASP A 155 -8.21 43.50 -31.35
N GLY A 156 -7.63 42.50 -30.69
CA GLY A 156 -8.33 41.43 -30.00
C GLY A 156 -8.87 40.31 -30.90
N VAL A 157 -8.49 40.29 -32.18
CA VAL A 157 -8.89 39.26 -33.14
C VAL A 157 -7.67 38.42 -33.55
N ILE A 158 -7.76 37.10 -33.43
CA ILE A 158 -6.75 36.17 -34.00
C ILE A 158 -7.09 35.93 -35.48
N PRO A 159 -6.25 36.34 -36.43
CA PRO A 159 -6.50 36.16 -37.87
C PRO A 159 -6.04 34.78 -38.34
N GLY A 160 -6.70 33.72 -37.86
CA GLY A 160 -6.42 32.34 -38.25
C GLY A 160 -6.75 31.34 -37.15
N ASP A 161 -6.20 30.13 -37.31
CA ASP A 161 -6.50 29.00 -36.45
C ASP A 161 -5.79 29.08 -35.10
N VAL A 162 -6.41 28.47 -34.10
CA VAL A 162 -5.87 28.28 -32.76
C VAL A 162 -5.82 26.79 -32.44
N TYR A 163 -4.68 26.33 -31.97
CA TYR A 163 -4.42 24.93 -31.66
C TYR A 163 -4.35 24.71 -30.15
N LEU A 164 -5.13 23.77 -29.63
CA LEU A 164 -4.96 23.19 -28.31
C LEU A 164 -4.08 21.95 -28.44
N ILE A 165 -2.79 22.11 -28.16
CA ILE A 165 -1.79 21.04 -28.29
C ILE A 165 -1.71 20.26 -26.97
N GLY A 166 -2.13 19.00 -27.02
CA GLY A 166 -2.18 18.09 -25.87
C GLY A 166 -0.81 17.50 -25.52
N GLY A 167 -0.45 17.60 -24.23
CA GLY A 167 0.78 16.99 -23.71
C GLY A 167 0.63 15.55 -23.23
N GLY A 168 -0.61 15.07 -23.10
CA GLY A 168 -0.96 13.78 -22.47
C GLY A 168 -1.29 13.87 -20.99
N ASP A 169 -1.70 15.05 -20.48
CA ASP A 169 -2.12 15.21 -19.09
C ASP A 169 -3.36 14.35 -18.79
N PRO A 170 -3.23 13.27 -17.98
CA PRO A 170 -4.32 12.33 -17.73
C PRO A 170 -5.35 12.87 -16.72
N VAL A 171 -5.12 14.06 -16.14
CA VAL A 171 -6.02 14.71 -15.17
C VAL A 171 -6.47 16.10 -15.62
N LEU A 172 -6.37 16.39 -16.92
CA LEU A 172 -6.94 17.60 -17.52
C LEU A 172 -8.47 17.52 -17.56
N VAL A 173 -9.14 18.47 -16.91
CA VAL A 173 -10.61 18.49 -16.80
C VAL A 173 -11.18 19.87 -17.11
N THR A 174 -12.49 19.93 -17.34
CA THR A 174 -13.24 21.19 -17.39
C THR A 174 -14.61 20.98 -16.75
N GLY A 175 -15.09 21.96 -15.97
CA GLY A 175 -16.44 21.91 -15.39
C GLY A 175 -17.58 21.90 -16.42
N ARG A 176 -17.28 22.10 -17.71
CA ARG A 176 -18.28 22.09 -18.79
C ARG A 176 -18.53 20.72 -19.39
N VAL A 177 -17.63 19.75 -19.17
CA VAL A 177 -17.73 18.39 -19.69
C VAL A 177 -17.79 17.45 -18.49
N PRO A 178 -18.86 16.65 -18.32
CA PRO A 178 -18.91 15.67 -17.25
C PRO A 178 -17.72 14.69 -17.35
N ASP A 179 -17.04 14.45 -16.23
CA ASP A 179 -16.00 13.44 -16.14
C ASP A 179 -16.64 12.03 -16.23
N PRO A 180 -16.34 11.25 -17.28
CA PRO A 180 -16.93 9.92 -17.46
C PRO A 180 -16.29 8.87 -16.54
N HIS A 181 -15.22 9.18 -15.82
CA HIS A 181 -14.50 8.20 -15.03
C HIS A 181 -15.26 7.84 -13.74
N ARG A 182 -15.46 6.53 -13.55
CA ARG A 182 -16.03 5.96 -12.30
C ARG A 182 -15.28 6.41 -11.05
N PHE A 183 -13.96 6.56 -11.14
CA PHE A 183 -13.11 7.04 -10.07
C PHE A 183 -12.56 8.40 -10.42
N GLN A 184 -13.14 9.45 -9.83
CA GLN A 184 -12.71 10.81 -10.08
C GLN A 184 -11.31 11.06 -9.51
N PRO A 185 -10.42 11.73 -10.27
CA PRO A 185 -9.10 12.10 -9.79
C PRO A 185 -9.20 13.08 -8.61
N VAL A 186 -8.38 12.87 -7.60
CA VAL A 186 -8.30 13.74 -6.41
C VAL A 186 -7.65 15.09 -6.74
N HIS A 187 -6.73 15.08 -7.72
CA HIS A 187 -6.02 16.26 -8.20
C HIS A 187 -6.25 16.40 -9.70
N THR A 188 -6.63 17.60 -10.12
CA THR A 188 -6.96 17.89 -11.51
C THR A 188 -6.26 19.15 -12.01
N THR A 189 -6.04 19.19 -13.31
CA THR A 189 -5.60 20.38 -14.05
C THR A 189 -6.82 20.99 -14.72
N ASP A 190 -7.17 22.24 -14.38
CA ASP A 190 -8.32 22.91 -15.01
C ASP A 190 -7.94 23.51 -16.37
N LEU A 191 -8.63 23.07 -17.43
CA LEU A 191 -8.51 23.63 -18.76
C LEU A 191 -8.86 25.12 -18.81
N ASN A 192 -9.73 25.62 -17.92
CA ASN A 192 -10.13 27.03 -17.90
C ASN A 192 -8.94 27.96 -17.67
N ALA A 193 -7.88 27.51 -17.00
CA ALA A 193 -6.66 28.32 -16.83
C ALA A 193 -6.01 28.70 -18.17
N LEU A 194 -6.10 27.82 -19.19
CA LEU A 194 -5.64 28.14 -20.55
C LEU A 194 -6.56 29.15 -21.23
N VAL A 195 -7.87 29.05 -21.02
CA VAL A 195 -8.85 29.99 -21.54
C VAL A 195 -8.64 31.38 -20.94
N ASP A 196 -8.44 31.45 -19.62
CA ASP A 196 -8.16 32.70 -18.90
C ASP A 196 -6.88 33.35 -19.41
N ALA A 197 -5.84 32.57 -19.72
CA ALA A 197 -4.61 33.07 -20.31
C ALA A 197 -4.82 33.65 -21.72
N VAL A 198 -5.66 33.00 -22.55
CA VAL A 198 -6.02 33.49 -23.90
C VAL A 198 -6.80 34.82 -23.80
N VAL A 199 -7.77 34.91 -22.89
CA VAL A 199 -8.53 36.14 -22.65
C VAL A 199 -7.62 37.25 -22.10
N ALA A 200 -6.72 36.93 -21.16
CA ALA A 200 -5.75 37.88 -20.61
C ALA A 200 -4.76 38.39 -21.67
N ALA A 201 -4.49 37.61 -22.73
CA ALA A 201 -3.73 38.05 -23.89
C ALA A 201 -4.49 39.03 -24.81
N GLY A 202 -5.72 39.41 -24.44
CA GLY A 202 -6.54 40.38 -25.16
C GLY A 202 -7.41 39.78 -26.27
N VAL A 203 -7.48 38.45 -26.38
CA VAL A 203 -8.25 37.77 -27.41
C VAL A 203 -9.75 37.85 -27.10
N THR A 204 -10.52 38.34 -28.06
CA THR A 204 -11.99 38.47 -28.01
C THR A 204 -12.69 37.72 -29.14
N ARG A 205 -11.98 37.47 -30.26
CA ARG A 205 -12.48 36.73 -31.42
C ARG A 205 -11.37 35.91 -32.07
N ILE A 206 -11.73 34.75 -32.60
CA ILE A 206 -10.89 33.91 -33.45
C ILE A 206 -11.57 33.85 -34.83
N GLU A 207 -10.83 34.18 -35.90
CA GLU A 207 -11.33 34.18 -37.29
C GLU A 207 -10.91 32.92 -38.08
N GLY A 208 -10.42 31.89 -37.39
CA GLY A 208 -10.20 30.56 -37.93
C GLY A 208 -10.84 29.49 -37.04
N ASP A 209 -10.33 28.27 -37.16
CA ASP A 209 -10.80 27.11 -36.41
C ASP A 209 -10.11 26.98 -35.04
N VAL A 210 -10.78 26.30 -34.11
CA VAL A 210 -10.18 25.86 -32.85
C VAL A 210 -9.92 24.36 -32.95
N ILE A 211 -8.65 23.99 -33.04
CA ILE A 211 -8.21 22.65 -33.42
C ILE A 211 -7.56 21.96 -32.23
N GLY A 212 -8.03 20.76 -31.86
CA GLY A 212 -7.33 19.90 -30.91
C GLY A 212 -6.20 19.16 -31.62
N ASP A 213 -4.96 19.31 -31.15
CA ASP A 213 -3.79 18.61 -31.66
C ASP A 213 -3.33 17.54 -30.65
N GLY A 214 -3.66 16.29 -30.97
CA GLY A 214 -3.26 15.09 -30.24
C GLY A 214 -2.05 14.35 -30.83
N SER A 215 -1.39 14.90 -31.87
CA SER A 215 -0.39 14.21 -32.70
C SER A 215 0.90 13.79 -31.98
N ARG A 216 1.04 14.16 -30.70
CA ARG A 216 2.10 13.66 -29.81
C ARG A 216 2.03 12.14 -29.62
N TYR A 217 0.82 11.57 -29.65
CA TYR A 217 0.56 10.15 -29.52
C TYR A 217 -0.03 9.61 -30.83
N ASP A 218 -0.05 8.30 -30.98
CA ASP A 218 -0.76 7.65 -32.08
C ASP A 218 -2.29 7.75 -31.90
N ASP A 219 -3.01 7.26 -32.90
CA ASP A 219 -4.47 7.19 -32.88
C ASP A 219 -4.99 5.87 -32.27
N GLU A 220 -4.16 5.15 -31.50
CA GLU A 220 -4.52 3.91 -30.81
C GLU A 220 -4.86 4.18 -29.33
N PHE A 221 -6.15 4.35 -29.03
CA PHE A 221 -6.63 4.66 -27.69
C PHE A 221 -6.80 3.44 -26.77
N SER A 222 -6.53 2.23 -27.26
CA SER A 222 -6.72 0.99 -26.53
C SER A 222 -5.77 -0.09 -27.01
N VAL A 223 -5.30 -0.93 -26.09
CA VAL A 223 -4.47 -2.09 -26.45
C VAL A 223 -5.37 -3.17 -27.06
N PRO A 224 -4.98 -3.84 -28.16
CA PRO A 224 -5.82 -4.86 -28.82
C PRO A 224 -6.27 -6.01 -27.91
N SER A 225 -5.53 -6.30 -26.83
CA SER A 225 -5.85 -7.34 -25.86
C SER A 225 -6.93 -6.94 -24.84
N TRP A 226 -7.34 -5.66 -24.81
CA TRP A 226 -8.40 -5.18 -23.92
C TRP A 226 -9.76 -5.47 -24.56
N GLU A 227 -10.29 -6.68 -24.34
CA GLU A 227 -11.66 -7.02 -24.75
C GLU A 227 -12.69 -6.17 -23.98
N ASN A 228 -13.68 -5.60 -24.68
CA ASN A 228 -14.81 -4.84 -24.11
C ASN A 228 -14.44 -3.72 -23.12
N VAL A 229 -13.73 -2.69 -23.61
CA VAL A 229 -13.45 -1.43 -22.88
C VAL A 229 -14.73 -0.74 -22.35
N SER A 230 -15.92 -1.12 -22.84
CA SER A 230 -17.20 -0.55 -22.39
C SER A 230 -17.65 -0.97 -20.99
N GLU A 231 -17.15 -2.07 -20.42
CA GLU A 231 -17.62 -2.57 -19.11
C GLU A 231 -16.63 -2.37 -17.95
N TYR A 232 -15.34 -2.22 -18.20
CA TYR A 232 -14.35 -2.27 -17.10
C TYR A 232 -14.16 -0.93 -16.37
N ASN A 233 -14.50 0.20 -17.01
CA ASN A 233 -14.27 1.55 -16.44
C ASN A 233 -15.48 2.50 -16.54
N ALA A 234 -16.66 2.00 -16.93
CA ALA A 234 -17.92 2.73 -16.83
C ALA A 234 -18.47 2.73 -15.38
#